data_AF-A0A497ECT5-F1
#
_entry.id   AF-A0A497ECT5-F1
#
_cell.length_a   1.000
_cell.length_b   1.000
_cell.length_c   1.000
_cell.angle_alpha   90.00
_cell.angle_beta   90.00
_cell.angle_gamma   90.00
#
_symmetry.space_group_name_H-M   'P 1'
#
loop_
_entity.id
_entity.type
_entity.pdbx_description
1 polymer ?
#
loop_
_entity_poly.entity_id
_entity_poly.type
_entity_poly.pdbx_seq_one_letter_code
_entity_poly.pdbx_strand_id
1 'polypeptide(L)'
;VVNAAARANGAEGSVWRTDLRIFNPGSQNALVEFTYHKKGQSGSGQAEATISVGPGNFDTYDDVMMSIFGLSSANGAIRVNSSKPVLIFTRTFNQGDDGTFGQPIIGEPLDAALQDGEMRVYTGLSNDGFRSNAGFVNVSNDDVHVDISLWDASGNSQGEHSVDLGPNEMSQVDILDEAGVGTGFIGSAVVSSDGPVVSFVSVIDNASNDPVYEAGAQRSGTFGGGGGGGGGGGGPCVTLDYPEPGTVATWRFHAEEQGQSFEFESTSTFHSSSSTESHVSSVQEISIAGFTTLTETDIREFYEILDDPEGHMEMDHIETHIKNTIMGIVTEEDVTVTMNPVQYLGPATRQCEGETWTTPSVTATTVSSSFGTSSAPTESLHGLIESIDVVKTVEAGTFTCVLRKTVSTSGDADGWSLFTWIDRATGVMVKWELYDLTETLRGDAELVELE
;
A
#
# COMPACT_ATOMS: atom_id res chain seq x y z
N VAL A 1 -2.23 13.16 13.60
CA VAL A 1 -1.12 13.34 14.55
C VAL A 1 0.03 13.99 13.80
N VAL A 2 0.49 15.15 14.26
CA VAL A 2 1.76 15.75 13.81
C VAL A 2 2.85 15.12 14.67
N ASN A 3 3.64 14.23 14.09
CA ASN A 3 4.56 13.34 14.82
C ASN A 3 5.87 14.00 15.26
N ALA A 4 6.15 15.22 14.81
CA ALA A 4 7.27 16.03 15.26
C ALA A 4 6.93 17.52 15.33
N ALA A 5 7.02 18.08 16.53
CA ALA A 5 6.91 19.50 16.81
C ALA A 5 7.95 19.92 17.86
N ALA A 6 8.56 21.07 17.65
CA ALA A 6 9.71 21.49 18.42
C ALA A 6 9.74 23.00 18.70
N ARG A 7 10.30 23.28 19.88
CA ARG A 7 10.88 24.55 20.31
C ARG A 7 12.08 24.20 21.16
N ALA A 8 13.16 23.78 20.51
CA ALA A 8 14.31 23.21 21.21
C ALA A 8 15.60 23.50 20.47
N ASN A 9 16.72 23.48 21.19
CA ASN A 9 18.03 23.38 20.56
C ASN A 9 18.30 21.90 20.26
N GLY A 10 19.01 21.62 19.17
CA GLY A 10 19.40 20.28 18.75
C GLY A 10 20.92 20.12 18.60
N ALA A 11 21.33 19.00 18.01
CA ALA A 11 22.71 18.73 17.64
C ALA A 11 23.23 19.75 16.61
N GLU A 12 24.55 19.84 16.45
CA GLU A 12 25.23 20.71 15.47
C GLU A 12 24.76 22.18 15.52
N GLY A 13 24.43 22.67 16.73
CA GLY A 13 24.00 24.05 16.96
C GLY A 13 22.61 24.40 16.42
N SER A 14 21.83 23.42 15.96
CA SER A 14 20.48 23.66 15.41
C SER A 14 19.50 24.23 16.43
N VAL A 15 18.57 25.05 15.97
CA VAL A 15 17.49 25.67 16.76
C VAL A 15 16.16 25.39 16.06
N TRP A 16 15.41 24.41 16.58
CA TRP A 16 14.19 23.91 15.94
C TRP A 16 12.94 24.69 16.38
N ARG A 17 12.10 25.04 15.42
CA ARG A 17 10.78 25.67 15.60
C ARG A 17 9.75 24.97 14.72
N THR A 18 8.49 25.01 15.13
CA THR A 18 7.37 24.48 14.35
C THR A 18 6.32 25.54 14.14
N ASP A 19 5.97 25.80 12.88
CA ASP A 19 4.85 26.66 12.50
C ASP A 19 3.65 25.80 12.11
N LEU A 20 2.45 26.33 12.35
CA LEU A 20 1.19 25.71 11.98
C LEU A 20 0.34 26.67 11.15
N ARG A 21 -0.33 26.13 10.13
CA ARG A 21 -1.34 26.80 9.31
C ARG A 21 -2.60 25.94 9.35
N ILE A 22 -3.75 26.58 9.54
CA ILE A 22 -5.04 25.87 9.61
C ILE A 22 -6.09 26.59 8.79
N PHE A 23 -6.84 25.81 7.99
CA PHE A 23 -7.91 26.30 7.15
C PHE A 23 -9.21 25.57 7.45
N ASN A 24 -10.31 26.32 7.61
CA ASN A 24 -11.65 25.76 7.71
C ASN A 24 -12.41 26.02 6.39
N PRO A 25 -12.54 25.02 5.49
CA PRO A 25 -13.30 25.19 4.24
C PRO A 25 -14.82 25.19 4.46
N GLY A 26 -15.29 24.88 5.67
CA GLY A 26 -16.70 24.74 5.99
C GLY A 26 -17.45 26.06 6.17
N SER A 27 -18.77 25.94 6.33
CA SER A 27 -19.69 27.05 6.56
C SER A 27 -20.02 27.30 8.04
N GLN A 28 -19.39 26.55 8.95
CA GLN A 28 -19.58 26.66 10.41
C GLN A 28 -18.23 26.79 11.11
N ASN A 29 -18.21 27.37 12.30
CA ASN A 29 -17.01 27.41 13.14
C ASN A 29 -16.54 25.98 13.45
N ALA A 30 -15.23 25.76 13.32
CA ALA A 30 -14.55 24.55 13.78
C ALA A 30 -13.91 24.84 15.14
N LEU A 31 -14.27 24.08 16.17
CA LEU A 31 -13.49 23.97 17.41
C LEU A 31 -12.43 22.90 17.20
N VAL A 32 -11.17 23.28 17.37
CA VAL A 32 -9.99 22.44 17.14
C VAL A 32 -9.23 22.33 18.45
N GLU A 33 -9.12 21.11 18.96
CA GLU A 33 -8.33 20.73 20.12
C GLU A 33 -6.96 20.24 19.68
N PHE A 34 -5.94 20.73 20.39
CA PHE A 34 -4.56 20.29 20.26
C PHE A 34 -4.10 19.70 21.58
N THR A 35 -3.50 18.52 21.53
CA THR A 35 -2.84 17.88 22.68
C THR A 35 -1.38 17.67 22.33
N TYR A 36 -0.49 18.30 23.09
CA TYR A 36 0.96 18.09 22.99
C TYR A 36 1.36 16.85 23.80
N HIS A 37 2.13 15.96 23.17
CA HIS A 37 2.72 14.77 23.77
C HIS A 37 4.23 14.94 23.82
N LYS A 38 4.79 15.05 25.02
CA LYS A 38 6.22 15.32 25.20
C LYS A 38 7.07 14.08 24.94
N LYS A 39 8.20 14.27 24.26
CA LYS A 39 9.20 13.22 24.01
C LYS A 39 9.62 12.51 25.30
N GLY A 40 9.54 11.18 25.31
CA GLY A 40 9.99 10.31 26.42
C GLY A 40 9.12 10.38 27.67
N GLN A 41 7.86 10.83 27.57
CA GLN A 41 6.93 10.93 28.69
C GLN A 41 5.52 10.43 28.29
N SER A 42 5.17 9.21 28.69
CA SER A 42 3.80 8.71 28.61
C SER A 42 2.88 9.38 29.65
N GLY A 43 1.66 9.74 29.23
CA GLY A 43 0.53 10.21 30.06
C GLY A 43 0.74 11.47 30.91
N SER A 44 1.98 11.89 31.14
CA SER A 44 2.39 13.00 32.00
C SER A 44 3.15 14.02 31.16
N GLY A 45 2.91 15.32 31.40
CA GLY A 45 3.52 16.38 30.60
C GLY A 45 2.77 16.72 29.30
N GLN A 46 1.53 16.28 29.17
CA GLN A 46 0.63 16.75 28.11
C GLN A 46 0.23 18.22 28.37
N ALA A 47 0.14 18.99 27.29
CA ALA A 47 -0.46 20.32 27.31
C ALA A 47 -1.61 20.34 26.31
N GLU A 48 -2.73 20.94 26.68
CA GLU A 48 -3.92 21.02 25.84
C GLU A 48 -4.25 22.47 25.52
N ALA A 49 -4.76 22.69 24.31
CA ALA A 49 -5.26 23.98 23.89
C ALA A 49 -6.41 23.80 22.91
N THR A 50 -7.36 24.72 22.93
CA THR A 50 -8.48 24.74 21.98
C THR A 50 -8.52 26.09 21.29
N ILE A 51 -8.65 26.09 19.97
CA ILE A 51 -8.90 27.28 19.17
C ILE A 51 -10.24 27.17 18.45
N SER A 52 -10.78 28.31 18.03
CA SER A 52 -11.94 28.35 17.13
C SER A 52 -11.52 28.96 15.79
N VAL A 53 -11.71 28.19 14.72
CA VAL A 53 -11.44 28.62 13.35
C VAL A 53 -12.77 28.91 12.65
N GLY A 54 -12.99 30.18 12.29
CA GLY A 54 -14.22 30.62 11.62
C GLY A 54 -14.42 29.99 10.24
N PRO A 55 -15.63 30.01 9.67
CA PRO A 55 -15.90 29.49 8.34
C PRO A 55 -15.12 30.25 7.27
N GLY A 56 -14.40 29.54 6.41
CA GLY A 56 -13.54 30.12 5.38
C GLY A 56 -12.27 30.80 5.92
N ASN A 57 -12.00 30.74 7.23
CA ASN A 57 -10.81 31.35 7.81
C ASN A 57 -9.57 30.49 7.56
N PHE A 58 -8.46 31.20 7.32
CA PHE A 58 -7.11 30.67 7.30
C PHE A 58 -6.31 31.34 8.43
N ASP A 59 -6.02 30.59 9.49
CA ASP A 59 -5.28 31.09 10.64
C ASP A 59 -3.83 30.58 10.62
N THR A 60 -2.91 31.45 11.05
CA THR A 60 -1.47 31.17 11.04
C THR A 60 -0.89 31.30 12.43
N TYR A 61 -0.14 30.29 12.86
CA TYR A 61 0.53 30.24 14.16
C TYR A 61 2.01 30.01 13.92
N ASP A 62 2.81 31.05 14.05
CA ASP A 62 4.26 30.92 14.08
C ASP A 62 4.66 30.43 15.47
N ASP A 63 5.62 29.50 15.52
CA ASP A 63 6.07 28.85 16.76
C ASP A 63 4.89 28.33 17.59
N VAL A 64 4.22 27.32 17.06
CA VAL A 64 2.97 26.75 17.61
C VAL A 64 3.13 26.30 19.07
N MET A 65 4.33 25.85 19.45
CA MET A 65 4.64 25.45 20.82
C MET A 65 4.50 26.62 21.80
N MET A 66 4.94 27.82 21.40
CA MET A 66 4.76 29.02 22.22
C MET A 66 3.38 29.66 22.03
N SER A 67 2.92 29.82 20.78
CA SER A 67 1.73 30.61 20.48
C SER A 67 0.42 29.92 20.87
N ILE A 68 0.35 28.59 20.80
CA ILE A 68 -0.82 27.80 21.20
C ILE A 68 -0.65 27.24 22.62
N PHE A 69 0.48 26.61 22.92
CA PHE A 69 0.66 25.91 24.20
C PHE A 69 1.39 26.72 25.29
N GLY A 70 1.97 27.88 24.96
CA GLY A 70 2.74 28.68 25.92
C GLY A 70 4.05 28.02 26.38
N LEU A 71 4.55 27.04 25.65
CA LEU A 71 5.74 26.26 26.00
C LEU A 71 6.99 26.93 25.43
N SER A 72 7.85 27.44 26.32
CA SER A 72 9.12 28.06 25.92
C SER A 72 10.21 27.06 25.52
N SER A 73 10.00 25.77 25.84
CA SER A 73 10.82 24.63 25.41
C SER A 73 9.91 23.43 25.20
N ALA A 74 10.01 22.79 24.04
CA ALA A 74 9.22 21.61 23.69
C ALA A 74 9.90 20.75 22.62
N ASN A 75 9.71 19.44 22.73
CA ASN A 75 10.05 18.46 21.69
C ASN A 75 9.07 17.29 21.85
N GLY A 76 8.32 16.95 20.82
CA GLY A 76 7.31 15.89 20.91
C GLY A 76 6.34 15.88 19.73
N ALA A 77 5.14 15.33 19.94
CA ALA A 77 4.08 15.25 18.93
C ALA A 77 2.88 16.13 19.31
N ILE A 78 2.03 16.45 18.33
CA ILE A 78 0.75 17.13 18.53
C ILE A 78 -0.37 16.25 17.97
N ARG A 79 -1.30 15.84 18.82
CA ARG A 79 -2.58 15.26 18.41
C ARG A 79 -3.55 16.40 18.14
N VAL A 80 -4.30 16.30 17.05
CA VAL A 80 -5.30 17.30 16.68
C VAL A 80 -6.64 16.61 16.55
N ASN A 81 -7.66 17.16 17.20
CA ASN A 81 -9.05 16.76 17.06
C ASN A 81 -9.88 17.96 16.66
N SER A 82 -10.84 17.79 15.75
CA SER A 82 -11.66 18.90 15.29
C SER A 82 -13.13 18.50 15.20
N SER A 83 -13.99 19.38 15.69
CA SER A 83 -15.46 19.24 15.58
C SER A 83 -15.99 19.34 14.14
N LYS A 84 -15.18 19.81 13.20
CA LYS A 84 -15.48 19.94 11.76
C LYS A 84 -14.24 19.63 10.91
N PRO A 85 -14.36 19.22 9.64
CA PRO A 85 -13.22 19.05 8.76
C PRO A 85 -12.40 20.35 8.62
N VAL A 86 -11.09 20.25 8.79
CA VAL A 86 -10.12 21.34 8.65
C VAL A 86 -8.89 20.82 7.90
N LEU A 87 -8.18 21.70 7.20
CA LEU A 87 -6.87 21.40 6.63
C LEU A 87 -5.78 21.95 7.53
N ILE A 88 -4.76 21.15 7.83
CA ILE A 88 -3.65 21.54 8.68
C ILE A 88 -2.36 21.28 7.93
N PHE A 89 -1.47 22.28 7.97
CA PHE A 89 -0.11 22.16 7.49
C PHE A 89 0.83 22.59 8.61
N THR A 90 1.88 21.80 8.85
CA THR A 90 2.95 22.21 9.75
C THR A 90 4.31 22.10 9.08
N ARG A 91 5.22 22.98 9.50
CA ARG A 91 6.62 22.96 9.07
C ARG A 91 7.48 23.01 10.31
N THR A 92 8.33 22.01 10.51
CA THR A 92 9.38 22.03 11.53
C THR A 92 10.70 22.39 10.86
N PHE A 93 11.37 23.42 11.36
CA PHE A 93 12.54 24.01 10.71
C PHE A 93 13.64 24.34 11.71
N ASN A 94 14.88 24.25 11.24
CA ASN A 94 16.04 24.83 11.88
C ASN A 94 16.10 26.33 11.57
N GLN A 95 16.30 27.15 12.59
CA GLN A 95 16.55 28.59 12.49
C GLN A 95 18.05 28.86 12.61
N GLY A 96 18.69 29.16 11.48
CA GLY A 96 20.11 29.53 11.41
C GLY A 96 20.32 31.01 11.07
N ASP A 97 21.58 31.43 11.08
CA ASP A 97 21.97 32.81 10.75
C ASP A 97 21.67 33.17 9.29
N ASP A 98 21.76 32.20 8.38
CA ASP A 98 21.54 32.36 6.94
C ASP A 98 20.08 32.15 6.51
N GLY A 99 19.17 31.85 7.44
CA GLY A 99 17.74 31.64 7.17
C GLY A 99 17.13 30.43 7.87
N THR A 100 16.00 29.94 7.33
CA THR A 100 15.30 28.77 7.87
C THR A 100 15.30 27.61 6.89
N PHE A 101 15.77 26.45 7.36
CA PHE A 101 15.77 25.19 6.62
C PHE A 101 14.78 24.26 7.29
N GLY A 102 13.81 23.73 6.55
CA GLY A 102 12.73 23.02 7.21
C GLY A 102 11.91 22.14 6.32
N GLN A 103 11.25 21.22 6.97
CA GLN A 103 10.54 20.10 6.37
C GLN A 103 9.04 20.19 6.72
N PRO A 104 8.15 19.84 5.78
CA PRO A 104 6.74 19.70 6.10
C PRO A 104 6.56 18.47 7.01
N ILE A 105 5.85 18.66 8.13
CA ILE A 105 5.39 17.56 8.97
C ILE A 105 3.87 17.51 8.82
N ILE A 106 3.41 16.65 7.92
CA ILE A 106 1.98 16.52 7.64
C ILE A 106 1.36 15.62 8.70
N GLY A 107 0.17 16.01 9.19
CA GLY A 107 -0.52 15.22 10.19
C GLY A 107 -1.04 13.91 9.61
N GLU A 108 -0.66 12.78 10.21
CA GLU A 108 -1.13 11.45 9.83
C GLU A 108 -2.46 11.13 10.56
N PRO A 109 -3.53 10.74 9.87
CA PRO A 109 -4.77 10.35 10.55
C PRO A 109 -4.56 9.03 11.32
N LEU A 110 -5.35 8.80 12.38
CA LEU A 110 -5.11 7.68 13.30
C LEU A 110 -5.34 6.31 12.67
N ASP A 111 -6.21 6.24 11.67
CA ASP A 111 -6.49 5.05 10.88
C ASP A 111 -5.38 4.72 9.86
N ALA A 112 -4.46 5.65 9.61
CA ALA A 112 -3.26 5.42 8.82
C ALA A 112 -2.03 5.07 9.69
N ALA A 113 -2.16 5.05 11.02
CA ALA A 113 -1.07 4.62 11.89
C ALA A 113 -0.71 3.15 11.58
N LEU A 114 0.59 2.85 11.62
CA LEU A 114 1.12 1.50 11.47
C LEU A 114 0.49 0.57 12.51
N GLN A 115 -0.12 -0.54 12.10
CA GLN A 115 -0.76 -1.52 12.98
C GLN A 115 0.12 -2.76 13.22
N ASP A 116 -0.32 -3.62 14.14
CA ASP A 116 0.26 -4.96 14.32
C ASP A 116 0.20 -5.77 13.01
N GLY A 117 1.29 -6.46 12.69
CA GLY A 117 1.46 -7.21 11.44
C GLY A 117 1.73 -6.36 10.19
N GLU A 118 1.87 -5.04 10.33
CA GLU A 118 2.27 -4.14 9.26
C GLU A 118 3.71 -3.65 9.46
N MET A 119 4.27 -3.07 8.39
CA MET A 119 5.56 -2.41 8.45
C MET A 119 5.56 -1.09 7.72
N ARG A 120 6.57 -0.28 8.03
CA ARG A 120 6.86 0.95 7.33
C ARG A 120 8.33 0.99 6.93
N VAL A 121 8.58 1.26 5.65
CA VAL A 121 9.92 1.28 5.08
C VAL A 121 10.36 2.71 4.85
N TYR A 122 11.59 3.00 5.22
CA TYR A 122 12.27 4.27 5.03
C TYR A 122 13.53 4.06 4.21
N THR A 123 13.91 5.02 3.38
CA THR A 123 15.07 4.94 2.49
C THR A 123 15.93 6.19 2.55
N GLY A 124 17.18 6.07 2.10
CA GLY A 124 18.12 7.19 2.08
C GLY A 124 18.60 7.62 3.46
N LEU A 125 18.47 6.76 4.47
CA LEU A 125 19.11 6.97 5.77
C LEU A 125 20.62 7.06 5.56
N SER A 126 21.25 8.02 6.23
CA SER A 126 22.71 8.17 6.17
C SER A 126 23.30 8.74 7.46
N ASN A 127 24.53 8.32 7.74
CA ASN A 127 25.42 8.94 8.73
C ASN A 127 26.72 9.51 8.09
N ASP A 128 26.78 9.60 6.77
CA ASP A 128 27.95 10.13 6.03
C ASP A 128 27.85 11.64 5.84
N GLY A 129 28.20 12.41 6.87
CA GLY A 129 27.94 13.86 6.90
C GLY A 129 26.49 14.24 7.18
N PHE A 130 25.62 13.24 7.32
CA PHE A 130 24.22 13.37 7.74
C PHE A 130 24.01 12.73 9.11
N ARG A 131 22.84 12.95 9.70
CA ARG A 131 22.28 12.16 10.81
C ARG A 131 20.84 11.77 10.47
N SER A 132 20.41 10.60 10.94
CA SER A 132 19.09 10.06 10.63
C SER A 132 18.29 9.88 11.91
N ASN A 133 17.33 10.78 12.13
CA ASN A 133 16.47 10.73 13.31
C ASN A 133 15.18 9.97 12.98
N ALA A 134 14.94 8.85 13.64
CA ALA A 134 13.66 8.14 13.56
C ALA A 134 12.78 8.55 14.74
N GLY A 135 11.50 8.82 14.49
CA GLY A 135 10.54 9.16 15.53
C GLY A 135 9.28 8.31 15.47
N PHE A 136 8.68 8.08 16.64
CA PHE A 136 7.58 7.16 16.85
C PHE A 136 6.58 7.77 17.82
N VAL A 137 5.29 7.64 17.52
CA VAL A 137 4.19 8.09 18.40
C VAL A 137 3.22 6.93 18.58
N ASN A 138 3.14 6.40 19.80
CA ASN A 138 2.10 5.46 20.17
C ASN A 138 0.77 6.23 20.24
N VAL A 139 -0.19 5.88 19.41
CA VAL A 139 -1.50 6.57 19.36
C VAL A 139 -2.60 5.84 20.16
N SER A 140 -2.22 4.74 20.81
CA SER A 140 -3.08 3.91 21.65
C SER A 140 -3.06 4.33 23.12
N ASN A 141 -3.87 3.62 23.92
CA ASN A 141 -3.87 3.74 25.38
C ASN A 141 -3.12 2.58 26.08
N ASP A 142 -2.45 1.73 25.32
CA ASP A 142 -1.70 0.57 25.78
C ASP A 142 -0.20 0.78 25.52
N ASP A 143 0.66 0.00 26.18
CA ASP A 143 2.10 -0.01 25.86
C ASP A 143 2.30 -0.64 24.47
N VAL A 144 3.28 -0.15 23.71
CA VAL A 144 3.58 -0.61 22.35
C VAL A 144 5.09 -0.81 22.18
N HIS A 145 5.47 -1.92 21.54
CA HIS A 145 6.82 -2.24 21.11
C HIS A 145 7.01 -1.92 19.63
N VAL A 146 8.15 -1.31 19.30
CA VAL A 146 8.55 -1.01 17.93
C VAL A 146 9.89 -1.66 17.64
N ASP A 147 9.96 -2.47 16.60
CA ASP A 147 11.18 -3.09 16.09
C ASP A 147 11.65 -2.36 14.83
N ILE A 148 12.97 -2.19 14.71
CA ILE A 148 13.60 -1.45 13.62
C ILE A 148 14.77 -2.27 13.09
N SER A 149 14.79 -2.57 11.80
CA SER A 149 15.88 -3.26 11.11
C SER A 149 16.48 -2.39 10.03
N LEU A 150 17.82 -2.33 9.97
CA LEU A 150 18.56 -1.48 9.03
C LEU A 150 19.25 -2.32 7.95
N TRP A 151 19.18 -1.84 6.72
CA TRP A 151 19.72 -2.53 5.53
C TRP A 151 20.63 -1.59 4.75
N ASP A 152 21.80 -2.06 4.33
CA ASP A 152 22.67 -1.28 3.44
C ASP A 152 22.11 -1.25 2.00
N ALA A 153 22.72 -0.42 1.15
CA ALA A 153 22.37 -0.31 -0.27
C ALA A 153 22.53 -1.61 -1.08
N SER A 154 23.17 -2.65 -0.54
CA SER A 154 23.30 -3.98 -1.17
C SER A 154 22.32 -5.01 -0.59
N GLY A 155 21.43 -4.60 0.31
CA GLY A 155 20.43 -5.47 0.94
C GLY A 155 20.97 -6.31 2.10
N ASN A 156 22.14 -5.99 2.67
CA ASN A 156 22.66 -6.68 3.85
C ASN A 156 22.14 -6.03 5.13
N SER A 157 21.68 -6.83 6.09
CA SER A 157 21.35 -6.35 7.44
C SER A 157 22.58 -5.74 8.11
N GLN A 158 22.44 -4.52 8.63
CA GLN A 158 23.52 -3.78 9.29
C GLN A 158 23.29 -3.59 10.80
N GLY A 159 22.05 -3.69 11.26
CA GLY A 159 21.73 -3.46 12.66
C GLY A 159 20.24 -3.53 12.93
N GLU A 160 19.92 -3.70 14.22
CA GLU A 160 18.56 -3.70 14.73
C GLU A 160 18.51 -2.80 15.97
N HIS A 161 17.35 -2.19 16.20
CA HIS A 161 17.05 -1.43 17.40
C HIS A 161 15.57 -1.58 17.72
N SER A 162 15.20 -1.38 18.99
CA SER A 162 13.80 -1.39 19.39
C SER A 162 13.49 -0.28 20.38
N VAL A 163 12.23 0.16 20.37
CA VAL A 163 11.73 1.25 21.21
C VAL A 163 10.43 0.81 21.86
N ASP A 164 10.39 0.86 23.19
CA ASP A 164 9.16 0.72 23.98
C ASP A 164 8.51 2.10 24.17
N LEU A 165 7.20 2.18 23.91
CA LEU A 165 6.41 3.40 24.04
C LEU A 165 5.21 3.16 24.96
N GLY A 166 5.10 3.95 26.03
CA GLY A 166 3.87 3.96 26.82
C GLY A 166 2.70 4.63 26.09
N PRO A 167 1.49 4.59 26.68
CA PRO A 167 0.28 5.20 26.14
C PRO A 167 0.49 6.64 25.73
N ASN A 168 0.12 6.98 24.49
CA ASN A 168 0.22 8.34 23.95
C ASN A 168 1.63 8.96 24.05
N GLU A 169 2.68 8.14 24.11
CA GLU A 169 4.07 8.58 24.18
C GLU A 169 4.65 8.85 22.78
N MET A 170 5.57 9.80 22.72
CA MET A 170 6.42 10.02 21.55
C MET A 170 7.88 9.77 21.91
N SER A 171 8.62 9.09 21.04
CA SER A 171 10.07 8.96 21.13
C SER A 171 10.74 9.36 19.81
N GLN A 172 12.03 9.69 19.91
CA GLN A 172 12.88 9.94 18.75
C GLN A 172 14.33 9.60 19.09
N VAL A 173 14.99 8.91 18.18
CA VAL A 173 16.37 8.43 18.31
C VAL A 173 17.17 8.77 17.05
N ASP A 174 18.49 8.94 17.18
CA ASP A 174 19.38 8.83 16.03
C ASP A 174 19.53 7.33 15.74
N ILE A 175 18.80 6.84 14.75
CA ILE A 175 18.58 5.39 14.60
C ILE A 175 19.85 4.65 14.20
N LEU A 176 20.76 5.31 13.48
CA LEU A 176 22.00 4.67 13.04
C LEU A 176 23.01 4.57 14.18
N ASP A 177 23.05 5.58 15.06
CA ASP A 177 23.89 5.56 16.26
C ASP A 177 23.37 4.53 17.28
N GLU A 178 22.07 4.53 17.56
CA GLU A 178 21.44 3.60 18.51
C GLU A 178 21.49 2.13 18.05
N ALA A 179 21.47 1.87 16.74
CA ALA A 179 21.67 0.54 16.18
C ALA A 179 23.16 0.14 16.05
N GLY A 180 24.10 1.04 16.38
CA GLY A 180 25.54 0.79 16.31
C GLY A 180 26.09 0.64 14.89
N VAL A 181 25.45 1.26 13.90
CA VAL A 181 25.86 1.18 12.49
C VAL A 181 27.14 2.00 12.27
N GLY A 182 28.08 1.43 11.52
CA GLY A 182 29.36 2.07 11.21
C GLY A 182 29.21 3.38 10.42
N THR A 183 30.25 4.23 10.47
CA THR A 183 30.29 5.49 9.71
C THR A 183 30.31 5.26 8.20
N GLY A 184 29.69 6.14 7.43
CA GLY A 184 29.62 6.02 5.97
C GLY A 184 28.45 5.18 5.48
N PHE A 185 27.46 4.93 6.35
CA PHE A 185 26.26 4.17 6.00
C PHE A 185 25.33 4.99 5.11
N ILE A 186 24.78 4.30 4.11
CA ILE A 186 23.64 4.74 3.31
C ILE A 186 22.74 3.52 3.11
N GLY A 187 21.45 3.64 3.42
CA GLY A 187 20.55 2.49 3.37
C GLY A 187 19.11 2.78 3.73
N SER A 188 18.40 1.74 4.16
CA SER A 188 16.98 1.77 4.50
C SER A 188 16.74 1.29 5.93
N ALA A 189 15.57 1.65 6.47
CA ALA A 189 15.04 1.12 7.72
C ALA A 189 13.67 0.48 7.48
N VAL A 190 13.45 -0.67 8.09
CA VAL A 190 12.13 -1.31 8.18
C VAL A 190 11.68 -1.19 9.63
N VAL A 191 10.49 -0.64 9.84
CA VAL A 191 9.87 -0.47 11.15
C VAL A 191 8.63 -1.36 11.24
N SER A 192 8.52 -2.19 12.26
CA SER A 192 7.31 -2.94 12.63
C SER A 192 6.90 -2.60 14.05
N SER A 193 5.64 -2.86 14.41
CA SER A 193 5.14 -2.62 15.76
C SER A 193 4.09 -3.64 16.14
N ASP A 194 3.94 -3.93 17.44
CA ASP A 194 2.86 -4.78 17.99
C ASP A 194 1.57 -4.00 18.32
N GLY A 195 1.53 -2.71 17.96
CA GLY A 195 0.38 -1.83 18.17
C GLY A 195 0.43 -0.56 17.32
N PRO A 196 -0.59 0.32 17.45
CA PRO A 196 -0.74 1.42 16.52
C PRO A 196 0.28 2.55 16.76
N VAL A 197 1.15 2.78 15.77
CA VAL A 197 2.24 3.76 15.82
C VAL A 197 2.27 4.65 14.58
N VAL A 198 2.37 5.96 14.79
CA VAL A 198 2.76 6.88 13.72
C VAL A 198 4.29 7.03 13.77
N SER A 199 4.98 6.70 12.69
CA SER A 199 6.44 6.82 12.61
C SER A 199 6.91 7.72 11.47
N PHE A 200 8.15 8.21 11.56
CA PHE A 200 8.84 8.93 10.50
C PHE A 200 10.35 8.79 10.60
N VAL A 201 11.05 9.15 9.52
CA VAL A 201 12.49 9.40 9.52
C VAL A 201 12.78 10.82 9.04
N SER A 202 13.76 11.47 9.65
CA SER A 202 14.31 12.74 9.19
C SER A 202 15.82 12.66 8.99
N VAL A 203 16.27 12.78 7.75
CA VAL A 203 17.69 12.80 7.38
C VAL A 203 18.14 14.24 7.32
N ILE A 204 19.18 14.58 8.07
CA ILE A 204 19.59 15.96 8.31
C ILE A 204 21.07 16.13 7.97
N ASP A 205 21.39 17.09 7.11
CA ASP A 205 22.77 17.48 6.81
C ASP A 205 23.41 18.10 8.06
N ASN A 206 24.52 17.54 8.54
CA ASN A 206 25.18 18.03 9.76
C ASN A 206 25.85 19.41 9.57
N ALA A 207 26.21 19.79 8.34
CA ALA A 207 26.84 21.07 8.04
C ALA A 207 25.82 22.21 8.01
N SER A 208 24.65 22.00 7.40
CA SER A 208 23.63 23.03 7.21
C SER A 208 22.45 22.93 8.19
N ASN A 209 22.26 21.75 8.80
CA ASN A 209 21.05 21.35 9.52
C ASN A 209 19.78 21.39 8.65
N ASP A 210 19.92 21.23 7.33
CA ASP A 210 18.80 21.11 6.40
C ASP A 210 18.17 19.72 6.49
N PRO A 211 16.88 19.60 6.87
CA PRO A 211 16.24 18.31 7.03
C PRO A 211 15.41 17.90 5.81
N VAL A 212 15.37 16.60 5.59
CA VAL A 212 14.38 15.94 4.71
C VAL A 212 13.47 15.08 5.58
N TYR A 213 12.16 15.20 5.38
CA TYR A 213 11.16 14.37 6.05
C TYR A 213 10.79 13.19 5.16
N GLU A 214 10.73 12.01 5.75
CA GLU A 214 10.22 10.80 5.12
C GLU A 214 9.08 10.23 5.97
N ALA A 215 7.89 10.13 5.36
CA ALA A 215 6.74 9.48 5.99
C ALA A 215 6.84 7.95 5.99
N GLY A 216 7.71 7.39 5.14
CA GLY A 216 7.87 5.97 4.89
C GLY A 216 6.73 5.37 4.06
N ALA A 217 7.01 4.28 3.36
CA ALA A 217 6.01 3.51 2.64
C ALA A 217 5.44 2.43 3.58
N GLN A 218 4.14 2.50 3.89
CA GLN A 218 3.46 1.46 4.65
C GLN A 218 3.24 0.23 3.77
N ARG A 219 3.54 -0.94 4.33
CA ARG A 219 3.47 -2.25 3.69
C ARG A 219 2.75 -3.18 4.66
N SER A 220 1.65 -3.79 4.25
CA SER A 220 1.07 -4.90 5.00
C SER A 220 1.89 -6.16 4.71
N GLY A 221 2.37 -6.87 5.74
CA GLY A 221 3.21 -8.08 5.59
C GLY A 221 4.45 -8.07 6.48
N THR A 222 5.38 -9.01 6.28
CA THR A 222 6.67 -9.07 6.98
C THR A 222 7.81 -8.91 5.97
N PHE A 223 8.73 -7.98 6.19
CA PHE A 223 9.96 -7.78 5.44
C PHE A 223 10.79 -8.97 5.89
N GLY A 224 10.95 -9.92 4.97
CA GLY A 224 11.89 -11.02 5.16
C GLY A 224 13.27 -10.42 5.33
N GLY A 225 13.64 -10.16 6.58
CA GLY A 225 14.98 -9.76 6.91
C GLY A 225 15.92 -10.88 6.53
N GLY A 226 16.81 -10.61 5.58
CA GLY A 226 18.02 -11.38 5.30
C GLY A 226 18.90 -11.50 6.54
N GLY A 227 18.51 -12.37 7.46
CA GLY A 227 19.37 -13.01 8.45
C GLY A 227 19.82 -14.34 7.85
N GLY A 228 21.07 -14.38 7.38
CA GLY A 228 21.75 -15.61 6.97
C GLY A 228 21.75 -16.62 8.10
N GLY A 229 20.78 -17.53 8.07
CA GLY A 229 20.54 -18.50 9.13
C GLY A 229 19.60 -19.65 8.72
N GLY A 230 19.68 -20.11 7.48
CA GLY A 230 19.29 -21.48 7.10
C GLY A 230 17.81 -21.85 7.19
N GLY A 231 17.08 -21.58 6.12
CA GLY A 231 15.77 -22.19 5.84
C GLY A 231 15.26 -21.77 4.46
N GLY A 232 15.82 -22.33 3.38
CA GLY A 232 15.44 -21.97 2.02
C GLY A 232 14.03 -22.39 1.64
N GLY A 233 13.29 -21.49 1.00
CA GLY A 233 12.29 -21.83 -0.01
C GLY A 233 13.00 -22.07 -1.34
N GLY A 234 13.68 -23.21 -1.46
CA GLY A 234 14.53 -23.57 -2.60
C GLY A 234 13.76 -24.16 -3.78
N GLY A 235 12.82 -23.40 -4.34
CA GLY A 235 12.17 -23.71 -5.61
C GLY A 235 12.90 -23.07 -6.81
N PRO A 236 12.82 -23.61 -8.03
CA PRO A 236 13.30 -22.90 -9.21
C PRO A 236 12.40 -21.69 -9.50
N CYS A 237 12.93 -20.71 -10.26
CA CYS A 237 12.17 -19.55 -10.71
C CYS A 237 12.06 -19.54 -12.24
N VAL A 238 10.98 -18.98 -12.76
CA VAL A 238 10.76 -18.80 -14.19
C VAL A 238 10.29 -17.38 -14.48
N THR A 239 10.68 -16.85 -15.64
CA THR A 239 10.10 -15.62 -16.16
C THR A 239 8.95 -15.98 -17.09
N LEU A 240 7.82 -15.31 -16.92
CA LEU A 240 6.66 -15.34 -17.81
C LEU A 240 6.81 -14.23 -18.83
N ASP A 241 6.57 -14.57 -20.10
CA ASP A 241 6.42 -13.59 -21.17
C ASP A 241 5.02 -12.97 -21.12
N TYR A 242 4.85 -11.80 -21.73
CA TYR A 242 3.53 -11.21 -21.95
C TYR A 242 2.94 -11.73 -23.27
N PRO A 243 1.59 -11.84 -23.38
CA PRO A 243 0.94 -12.17 -24.64
C PRO A 243 1.37 -11.19 -25.74
N GLU A 244 1.74 -11.73 -26.90
CA GLU A 244 2.12 -10.88 -28.04
C GLU A 244 0.90 -10.10 -28.54
N PRO A 245 1.06 -8.82 -28.94
CA PRO A 245 -0.01 -8.09 -29.62
C PRO A 245 -0.55 -8.86 -30.83
N GLY A 246 -1.85 -9.13 -30.82
CA GLY A 246 -2.55 -9.94 -31.81
C GLY A 246 -2.83 -11.38 -31.40
N THR A 247 -2.30 -11.86 -30.26
CA THR A 247 -2.67 -13.18 -29.71
C THR A 247 -4.19 -13.24 -29.49
N VAL A 248 -4.80 -14.34 -29.92
CA VAL A 248 -6.23 -14.60 -29.70
C VAL A 248 -6.37 -15.88 -28.89
N ALA A 249 -7.09 -15.80 -27.78
CA ALA A 249 -7.32 -16.94 -26.90
C ALA A 249 -8.82 -17.11 -26.67
N THR A 250 -9.30 -18.35 -26.78
CA THR A 250 -10.69 -18.71 -26.52
C THR A 250 -10.74 -19.63 -25.32
N TRP A 251 -11.51 -19.26 -24.30
CA TRP A 251 -11.73 -20.07 -23.12
C TRP A 251 -13.18 -20.52 -23.03
N ARG A 252 -13.38 -21.72 -22.51
CA ARG A 252 -14.68 -22.23 -22.10
C ARG A 252 -14.79 -22.12 -20.61
N PHE A 253 -15.81 -21.38 -20.15
CA PHE A 253 -16.14 -21.20 -18.75
C PHE A 253 -17.27 -22.13 -18.37
N HIS A 254 -17.16 -22.72 -17.19
CA HIS A 254 -18.21 -23.44 -16.52
C HIS A 254 -18.34 -22.88 -15.10
N ALA A 255 -19.57 -22.57 -14.67
CA ALA A 255 -19.80 -22.07 -13.33
C ALA A 255 -21.15 -22.57 -12.78
N GLU A 256 -21.20 -22.71 -11.46
CA GLU A 256 -22.41 -23.07 -10.72
C GLU A 256 -22.85 -21.91 -9.84
N GLU A 257 -24.03 -21.35 -10.14
CA GLU A 257 -24.63 -20.29 -9.34
C GLU A 257 -26.06 -20.68 -8.95
N GLN A 258 -26.38 -20.60 -7.66
CA GLN A 258 -27.71 -20.92 -7.10
C GLN A 258 -28.28 -22.29 -7.52
N GLY A 259 -27.40 -23.28 -7.75
CA GLY A 259 -27.78 -24.64 -8.16
C GLY A 259 -28.10 -24.79 -9.65
N GLN A 260 -27.74 -23.80 -10.47
CA GLN A 260 -27.76 -23.89 -11.93
C GLN A 260 -26.33 -23.87 -12.47
N SER A 261 -26.02 -24.80 -13.38
CA SER A 261 -24.78 -24.82 -14.14
C SER A 261 -24.99 -24.02 -15.44
N PHE A 262 -24.02 -23.18 -15.77
CA PHE A 262 -23.96 -22.47 -17.03
C PHE A 262 -22.58 -22.62 -17.65
N GLU A 263 -22.55 -22.65 -18.98
CA GLU A 263 -21.36 -22.84 -19.79
C GLU A 263 -21.38 -21.84 -20.95
N PHE A 264 -20.26 -21.19 -21.20
CA PHE A 264 -20.11 -20.24 -22.31
C PHE A 264 -18.65 -20.15 -22.74
N GLU A 265 -18.44 -19.66 -23.96
CA GLU A 265 -17.10 -19.36 -24.46
C GLU A 265 -16.88 -17.85 -24.47
N SER A 266 -15.65 -17.44 -24.16
CA SER A 266 -15.16 -16.07 -24.29
C SER A 266 -13.91 -16.10 -25.14
N THR A 267 -13.91 -15.32 -26.23
CA THR A 267 -12.74 -15.10 -27.07
C THR A 267 -12.16 -13.74 -26.75
N SER A 268 -10.88 -13.67 -26.38
CA SER A 268 -10.17 -12.42 -26.13
C SER A 268 -9.02 -12.21 -27.11
N THR A 269 -8.86 -10.97 -27.55
CA THR A 269 -7.73 -10.50 -28.36
C THR A 269 -6.88 -9.57 -27.52
N PHE A 270 -5.59 -9.88 -27.42
CA PHE A 270 -4.60 -9.05 -26.73
C PHE A 270 -4.07 -7.99 -27.71
N HIS A 271 -4.37 -6.72 -27.47
CA HIS A 271 -3.91 -5.61 -28.33
C HIS A 271 -2.53 -5.10 -27.90
N SER A 272 -2.28 -5.09 -26.59
CA SER A 272 -0.97 -4.80 -26.02
C SER A 272 -0.84 -5.39 -24.62
N SER A 273 0.37 -5.77 -24.24
CA SER A 273 0.71 -6.20 -22.89
C SER A 273 2.15 -5.80 -22.61
N SER A 274 2.37 -5.06 -21.53
CA SER A 274 3.67 -4.47 -21.19
C SER A 274 3.85 -4.40 -19.68
N SER A 275 4.93 -3.78 -19.20
CA SER A 275 5.14 -3.54 -17.78
C SER A 275 4.32 -2.36 -17.22
N THR A 276 3.58 -1.63 -18.06
CA THR A 276 2.82 -0.44 -17.64
C THR A 276 1.34 -0.48 -18.00
N GLU A 277 0.97 -1.28 -18.99
CA GLU A 277 -0.39 -1.32 -19.52
C GLU A 277 -0.69 -2.67 -20.18
N SER A 278 -1.93 -3.15 -20.02
CA SER A 278 -2.55 -4.20 -20.82
C SER A 278 -3.81 -3.65 -21.53
N HIS A 279 -4.05 -4.09 -22.76
CA HIS A 279 -5.29 -3.78 -23.51
C HIS A 279 -5.82 -5.06 -24.14
N VAL A 280 -7.02 -5.46 -23.73
CA VAL A 280 -7.67 -6.71 -24.14
C VAL A 280 -9.11 -6.43 -24.54
N SER A 281 -9.54 -6.95 -25.68
CA SER A 281 -10.96 -6.97 -26.03
C SER A 281 -11.48 -8.40 -25.96
N SER A 282 -12.63 -8.62 -25.33
CA SER A 282 -13.29 -9.92 -25.25
C SER A 282 -14.70 -9.91 -25.82
N VAL A 283 -15.12 -11.05 -26.35
CA VAL A 283 -16.48 -11.30 -26.82
C VAL A 283 -16.96 -12.60 -26.22
N GLN A 284 -18.12 -12.57 -25.57
CA GLN A 284 -18.77 -13.76 -25.01
C GLN A 284 -20.24 -13.80 -25.40
N GLU A 285 -20.74 -15.01 -25.67
CA GLU A 285 -22.14 -15.26 -25.96
C GLU A 285 -22.72 -16.23 -24.94
N ILE A 286 -23.68 -15.76 -24.14
CA ILE A 286 -24.30 -16.54 -23.07
C ILE A 286 -25.76 -16.80 -23.43
N SER A 287 -26.16 -18.08 -23.38
CA SER A 287 -27.54 -18.50 -23.65
C SER A 287 -28.19 -19.12 -22.42
N ILE A 288 -29.13 -18.40 -21.78
CA ILE A 288 -29.85 -18.86 -20.58
C ILE A 288 -31.35 -18.87 -20.86
N ALA A 289 -32.01 -20.00 -20.60
CA ALA A 289 -33.46 -20.15 -20.70
C ALA A 289 -34.07 -19.68 -22.06
N GLY A 290 -33.31 -19.79 -23.15
CA GLY A 290 -33.73 -19.39 -24.49
C GLY A 290 -33.50 -17.91 -24.84
N PHE A 291 -32.85 -17.15 -23.97
CA PHE A 291 -32.36 -15.80 -24.25
C PHE A 291 -30.85 -15.84 -24.49
N THR A 292 -30.41 -15.16 -25.54
CA THR A 292 -29.00 -15.01 -25.88
C THR A 292 -28.57 -13.57 -25.59
N THR A 293 -27.50 -13.45 -24.84
CA THR A 293 -26.80 -12.20 -24.56
C THR A 293 -25.43 -12.25 -25.22
N LEU A 294 -25.14 -11.30 -26.10
CA LEU A 294 -23.79 -11.05 -26.60
C LEU A 294 -23.19 -9.90 -25.80
N THR A 295 -22.04 -10.14 -25.18
CA THR A 295 -21.29 -9.12 -24.44
C THR A 295 -19.94 -8.93 -25.11
N GLU A 296 -19.68 -7.71 -25.56
CA GLU A 296 -18.38 -7.25 -26.03
C GLU A 296 -17.77 -6.38 -24.92
N THR A 297 -16.53 -6.65 -24.51
CA THR A 297 -15.84 -5.89 -23.47
C THR A 297 -14.48 -5.41 -24.00
N ASP A 298 -14.15 -4.14 -23.82
CA ASP A 298 -12.81 -3.58 -24.04
C ASP A 298 -12.24 -3.20 -22.68
N ILE A 299 -11.11 -3.79 -22.28
CA ILE A 299 -10.49 -3.63 -20.96
C ILE A 299 -9.10 -3.05 -21.14
N ARG A 300 -8.80 -1.98 -20.40
CA ARG A 300 -7.45 -1.42 -20.26
C ARG A 300 -7.07 -1.38 -18.79
N GLU A 301 -5.93 -1.97 -18.49
CA GLU A 301 -5.39 -2.00 -17.13
C GLU A 301 -4.10 -1.20 -17.10
N PHE A 302 -3.99 -0.31 -16.12
CA PHE A 302 -2.82 0.52 -15.92
C PHE A 302 -2.15 0.13 -14.60
N TYR A 303 -0.89 -0.26 -14.68
CA TYR A 303 -0.15 -0.81 -13.55
C TYR A 303 1.33 -0.43 -13.63
N GLU A 304 2.06 -0.70 -12.54
CA GLU A 304 3.50 -0.61 -12.49
C GLU A 304 4.09 -1.95 -12.06
N ILE A 305 5.12 -2.40 -12.76
CA ILE A 305 5.98 -3.48 -12.27
C ILE A 305 7.09 -2.86 -11.44
N LEU A 306 7.09 -3.18 -10.15
CA LEU A 306 8.06 -2.69 -9.19
C LEU A 306 9.48 -3.20 -9.50
N ASP A 307 10.48 -2.39 -9.16
CA ASP A 307 11.91 -2.73 -9.28
C ASP A 307 12.37 -3.63 -8.11
N ASP A 308 11.58 -4.66 -7.81
CA ASP A 308 11.95 -5.73 -6.90
C ASP A 308 12.38 -6.97 -7.70
N PRO A 309 13.10 -7.92 -7.09
CA PRO A 309 13.69 -9.04 -7.82
C PRO A 309 12.68 -9.96 -8.50
N GLU A 310 11.43 -10.00 -8.05
CA GLU A 310 10.33 -10.82 -8.57
C GLU A 310 9.42 -10.03 -9.53
N GLY A 311 9.55 -8.70 -9.55
CA GLY A 311 8.81 -7.81 -10.42
C GLY A 311 7.32 -7.83 -10.08
N HIS A 312 6.99 -7.46 -8.85
CA HIS A 312 5.60 -7.42 -8.40
C HIS A 312 4.82 -6.30 -9.08
N MET A 313 3.51 -6.50 -9.24
CA MET A 313 2.62 -5.57 -9.91
C MET A 313 1.78 -4.78 -8.90
N GLU A 314 1.72 -3.46 -9.10
CA GLU A 314 0.75 -2.58 -8.46
C GLU A 314 -0.22 -2.03 -9.51
N MET A 315 -1.52 -2.23 -9.29
CA MET A 315 -2.60 -1.80 -10.18
C MET A 315 -3.10 -0.42 -9.76
N ASP A 316 -3.04 0.54 -10.68
CA ASP A 316 -3.50 1.92 -10.46
C ASP A 316 -4.99 2.06 -10.74
N HIS A 317 -5.39 1.76 -11.98
CA HIS A 317 -6.79 1.80 -12.38
C HIS A 317 -7.09 0.89 -13.59
N ILE A 318 -8.37 0.59 -13.76
CA ILE A 318 -8.91 -0.22 -14.83
C ILE A 318 -10.00 0.59 -15.53
N GLU A 319 -9.93 0.67 -16.86
CA GLU A 319 -10.97 1.23 -17.71
C GLU A 319 -11.62 0.11 -18.51
N THR A 320 -12.96 0.05 -18.45
CA THR A 320 -13.75 -0.97 -19.11
C THR A 320 -14.88 -0.34 -19.90
N HIS A 321 -14.96 -0.65 -21.19
CA HIS A 321 -16.13 -0.38 -22.01
C HIS A 321 -16.89 -1.69 -22.26
N ILE A 322 -18.15 -1.75 -21.86
CA ILE A 322 -19.01 -2.94 -21.98
C ILE A 322 -20.15 -2.62 -22.94
N LYS A 323 -20.37 -3.50 -23.91
CA LYS A 323 -21.52 -3.45 -24.81
C LYS A 323 -22.28 -4.76 -24.73
N ASN A 324 -23.49 -4.70 -24.19
CA ASN A 324 -24.40 -5.83 -24.10
C ASN A 324 -25.48 -5.74 -25.18
N THR A 325 -25.71 -6.83 -25.90
CA THR A 325 -26.82 -7.00 -26.84
C THR A 325 -27.72 -8.14 -26.39
N ILE A 326 -28.92 -7.79 -25.93
CA ILE A 326 -29.93 -8.76 -25.46
C ILE A 326 -31.16 -8.62 -26.35
N MET A 327 -31.49 -9.67 -27.12
CA MET A 327 -32.62 -9.66 -28.06
C MET A 327 -32.63 -8.44 -29.02
N GLY A 328 -31.45 -7.97 -29.44
CA GLY A 328 -31.31 -6.80 -30.31
C GLY A 328 -31.45 -5.44 -29.61
N ILE A 329 -31.64 -5.40 -28.29
CA ILE A 329 -31.48 -4.19 -27.48
C ILE A 329 -30.01 -4.08 -27.10
N VAL A 330 -29.40 -2.94 -27.44
CA VAL A 330 -28.01 -2.64 -27.11
C VAL A 330 -27.97 -1.70 -25.92
N THR A 331 -27.13 -2.02 -24.94
CA THR A 331 -26.76 -1.14 -23.83
C THR A 331 -25.25 -1.05 -23.76
N GLU A 332 -24.73 0.15 -23.57
CA GLU A 332 -23.32 0.42 -23.41
C GLU A 332 -23.07 1.01 -22.02
N GLU A 333 -21.95 0.62 -21.42
CA GLU A 333 -21.53 1.08 -20.10
C GLU A 333 -20.02 1.28 -20.08
N ASP A 334 -19.60 2.47 -19.65
CA ASP A 334 -18.21 2.76 -19.33
C ASP A 334 -18.04 2.66 -17.81
N VAL A 335 -17.04 1.90 -17.39
CA VAL A 335 -16.69 1.70 -15.98
C VAL A 335 -15.22 2.00 -15.79
N THR A 336 -14.89 2.91 -14.87
CA THR A 336 -13.53 3.13 -14.39
C THR A 336 -13.44 2.70 -12.94
N VAL A 337 -12.46 1.86 -12.61
CA VAL A 337 -12.15 1.46 -11.23
C VAL A 337 -10.77 2.01 -10.88
N THR A 338 -10.69 2.80 -9.82
CA THR A 338 -9.42 3.32 -9.29
C THR A 338 -9.20 2.80 -7.88
N MET A 339 -7.99 2.35 -7.58
CA MET A 339 -7.62 1.83 -6.26
C MET A 339 -6.79 2.87 -5.50
N ASN A 340 -7.17 3.17 -4.25
CA ASN A 340 -6.41 4.07 -3.39
C ASN A 340 -6.21 3.50 -1.97
N PRO A 341 -4.97 3.20 -1.55
CA PRO A 341 -3.74 3.22 -2.37
C PRO A 341 -3.83 2.20 -3.52
N VAL A 342 -2.88 2.26 -4.46
CA VAL A 342 -2.79 1.30 -5.58
C VAL A 342 -2.80 -0.14 -5.06
N GLN A 343 -3.45 -1.04 -5.81
CA GLN A 343 -3.64 -2.42 -5.34
C GLN A 343 -2.46 -3.30 -5.73
N TYR A 344 -1.79 -3.87 -4.74
CA TYR A 344 -0.72 -4.83 -4.97
C TYR A 344 -1.26 -6.21 -5.38
N LEU A 345 -0.85 -6.73 -6.54
CA LEU A 345 -1.39 -7.96 -7.13
C LEU A 345 -0.44 -9.17 -7.05
N GLY A 346 0.78 -9.01 -6.53
CA GLY A 346 1.76 -10.09 -6.44
C GLY A 346 2.76 -10.11 -7.61
N PRO A 347 3.56 -11.18 -7.74
CA PRO A 347 4.58 -11.31 -8.77
C PRO A 347 3.92 -11.34 -10.15
N ALA A 348 4.47 -10.59 -11.10
CA ALA A 348 3.98 -10.56 -12.48
C ALA A 348 4.87 -11.36 -13.41
N THR A 349 6.12 -10.92 -13.56
CA THR A 349 7.02 -11.47 -14.59
C THR A 349 7.87 -12.61 -14.08
N ARG A 350 8.47 -12.52 -12.89
CA ARG A 350 9.32 -13.58 -12.35
C ARG A 350 8.59 -14.30 -11.22
N GLN A 351 8.38 -15.59 -11.41
CA GLN A 351 7.59 -16.46 -10.52
C GLN A 351 8.51 -17.51 -9.91
N CYS A 352 8.67 -17.53 -8.59
CA CYS A 352 9.49 -18.51 -7.89
C CYS A 352 8.61 -19.53 -7.15
N GLU A 353 8.87 -20.83 -7.31
CA GLU A 353 8.11 -21.85 -6.58
C GLU A 353 8.28 -21.69 -5.06
N GLY A 354 7.15 -21.69 -4.35
CA GLY A 354 7.07 -21.43 -2.91
C GLY A 354 6.96 -19.94 -2.54
N GLU A 355 7.01 -19.04 -3.52
CA GLU A 355 6.83 -17.61 -3.30
C GLU A 355 5.39 -17.31 -2.86
N THR A 356 5.25 -16.46 -1.85
CA THR A 356 3.95 -16.06 -1.30
C THR A 356 3.85 -14.55 -1.23
N TRP A 357 2.66 -14.03 -1.46
CA TRP A 357 2.40 -12.59 -1.38
C TRP A 357 1.03 -12.33 -0.75
N THR A 358 0.80 -11.11 -0.29
CA THR A 358 -0.51 -10.69 0.22
C THR A 358 -0.96 -9.42 -0.46
N THR A 359 -2.20 -9.42 -0.95
CA THR A 359 -2.88 -8.21 -1.45
C THR A 359 -3.65 -7.61 -0.28
N PRO A 360 -3.23 -6.45 0.27
CA PRO A 360 -4.01 -5.77 1.30
C PRO A 360 -5.32 -5.22 0.71
N SER A 361 -6.32 -5.09 1.57
CA SER A 361 -7.56 -4.39 1.24
C SER A 361 -7.28 -2.90 1.01
N VAL A 362 -7.69 -2.40 -0.15
CA VAL A 362 -7.59 -0.98 -0.53
C VAL A 362 -8.97 -0.44 -0.88
N THR A 363 -9.14 0.88 -0.95
CA THR A 363 -10.42 1.44 -1.37
C THR A 363 -10.51 1.45 -2.88
N ALA A 364 -11.39 0.64 -3.46
CA ALA A 364 -11.74 0.73 -4.88
C ALA A 364 -12.90 1.71 -5.07
N THR A 365 -12.69 2.72 -5.93
CA THR A 365 -13.73 3.65 -6.38
C THR A 365 -14.14 3.30 -7.79
N THR A 366 -15.40 2.94 -7.98
CA THR A 366 -15.98 2.62 -9.28
C THR A 366 -16.81 3.80 -9.76
N VAL A 367 -16.53 4.28 -10.96
CA VAL A 367 -17.32 5.28 -11.68
C VAL A 367 -17.96 4.60 -12.89
N SER A 368 -19.27 4.45 -12.87
CA SER A 368 -20.07 3.91 -13.98
C SER A 368 -20.82 5.05 -14.68
N SER A 369 -20.84 5.02 -16.01
CA SER A 369 -21.65 5.93 -16.84
C SER A 369 -23.15 5.82 -16.56
N SER A 370 -23.61 4.67 -16.09
CA SER A 370 -25.03 4.32 -15.91
C SER A 370 -25.48 4.39 -14.45
N PHE A 371 -24.59 4.08 -13.49
CA PHE A 371 -24.94 3.96 -12.06
C PHE A 371 -24.28 5.00 -11.16
N GLY A 372 -23.44 5.89 -11.71
CA GLY A 372 -22.73 6.91 -10.94
C GLY A 372 -21.52 6.35 -10.22
N THR A 373 -21.18 6.91 -9.06
CA THR A 373 -19.95 6.56 -8.32
C THR A 373 -20.26 5.76 -7.06
N SER A 374 -19.52 4.68 -6.84
CA SER A 374 -19.52 3.89 -5.60
C SER A 374 -18.10 3.62 -5.12
N SER A 375 -17.91 3.38 -3.83
CA SER A 375 -16.62 3.01 -3.25
C SER A 375 -16.78 1.89 -2.25
N ALA A 376 -15.92 0.88 -2.32
CA ALA A 376 -15.90 -0.25 -1.40
C ALA A 376 -14.46 -0.74 -1.18
N PRO A 377 -14.14 -1.33 -0.02
CA PRO A 377 -12.87 -2.00 0.17
C PRO A 377 -12.75 -3.21 -0.76
N THR A 378 -11.56 -3.45 -1.31
CA THR A 378 -11.23 -4.69 -2.00
C THR A 378 -11.07 -5.84 -0.99
N GLU A 379 -11.22 -7.07 -1.44
CA GLU A 379 -10.88 -8.23 -0.61
C GLU A 379 -9.37 -8.31 -0.42
N SER A 380 -8.95 -8.74 0.78
CA SER A 380 -7.56 -9.13 1.02
C SER A 380 -7.32 -10.53 0.47
N LEU A 381 -6.24 -10.70 -0.28
CA LEU A 381 -5.88 -11.97 -0.91
C LEU A 381 -4.53 -12.47 -0.41
N HIS A 382 -4.37 -13.79 -0.30
CA HIS A 382 -3.11 -14.46 -0.06
C HIS A 382 -2.74 -15.33 -1.26
N GLY A 383 -1.57 -15.07 -1.81
CA GLY A 383 -1.03 -15.76 -2.95
C GLY A 383 0.07 -16.75 -2.61
N LEU A 384 0.18 -17.80 -3.43
CA LEU A 384 1.26 -18.78 -3.42
C LEU A 384 1.56 -19.24 -4.86
N ILE A 385 2.83 -19.23 -5.25
CA ILE A 385 3.30 -19.95 -6.43
C ILE A 385 3.55 -21.39 -6.01
N GLU A 386 2.54 -22.23 -6.24
CA GLU A 386 2.49 -23.58 -5.68
C GLU A 386 3.48 -24.51 -6.38
N SER A 387 3.59 -24.39 -7.69
CA SER A 387 4.61 -25.11 -8.44
C SER A 387 4.88 -24.47 -9.79
N ILE A 388 6.06 -24.73 -10.32
CA ILE A 388 6.44 -24.35 -11.69
C ILE A 388 6.68 -25.61 -12.51
N ASP A 389 6.69 -25.45 -13.83
CA ASP A 389 6.85 -26.55 -14.78
C ASP A 389 5.75 -27.62 -14.69
N VAL A 390 4.56 -27.22 -14.24
CA VAL A 390 3.39 -28.09 -14.18
C VAL A 390 2.86 -28.32 -15.58
N VAL A 391 2.90 -29.56 -16.04
CA VAL A 391 2.32 -29.92 -17.34
C VAL A 391 0.80 -29.92 -17.22
N LYS A 392 0.13 -29.06 -17.98
CA LYS A 392 -1.34 -28.99 -18.06
C LYS A 392 -1.79 -29.24 -19.50
N THR A 393 -2.70 -30.20 -19.67
CA THR A 393 -3.32 -30.51 -20.97
C THR A 393 -4.77 -30.06 -20.93
N VAL A 394 -5.15 -29.29 -21.94
CA VAL A 394 -6.50 -28.76 -22.21
C VAL A 394 -6.81 -28.99 -23.70
N GLU A 395 -7.98 -28.56 -24.17
CA GLU A 395 -8.38 -28.74 -25.57
C GLU A 395 -7.42 -28.03 -26.56
N ALA A 396 -6.93 -26.84 -26.21
CA ALA A 396 -5.95 -26.11 -27.02
C ALA A 396 -4.59 -26.83 -27.17
N GLY A 397 -4.24 -27.75 -26.26
CA GLY A 397 -2.97 -28.46 -26.30
C GLY A 397 -2.38 -28.77 -24.91
N THR A 398 -1.08 -29.06 -24.90
CA THR A 398 -0.32 -29.35 -23.68
C THR A 398 0.70 -28.24 -23.45
N PHE A 399 0.64 -27.64 -22.28
CA PHE A 399 1.43 -26.48 -21.87
C PHE A 399 2.29 -26.81 -20.64
N THR A 400 3.39 -26.09 -20.50
CA THR A 400 4.24 -26.13 -19.31
C THR A 400 3.97 -24.86 -18.52
N CYS A 401 3.26 -24.99 -17.41
CA CYS A 401 2.66 -23.87 -16.71
C CYS A 401 3.33 -23.55 -15.37
N VAL A 402 3.12 -22.32 -14.91
CA VAL A 402 3.17 -21.95 -13.50
C VAL A 402 1.80 -22.20 -12.88
N LEU A 403 1.75 -22.89 -11.74
CA LEU A 403 0.54 -23.05 -10.93
C LEU A 403 0.55 -22.01 -9.81
N ARG A 404 -0.38 -21.06 -9.91
CA ARG A 404 -0.62 -20.00 -8.93
C ARG A 404 -1.87 -20.32 -8.13
N LYS A 405 -1.78 -20.23 -6.81
CA LYS A 405 -2.92 -20.31 -5.89
C LYS A 405 -3.16 -18.95 -5.26
N THR A 406 -4.41 -18.48 -5.27
CA THR A 406 -4.84 -17.25 -4.61
C THR A 406 -6.01 -17.56 -3.69
N VAL A 407 -5.98 -17.08 -2.46
CA VAL A 407 -7.01 -17.33 -1.45
C VAL A 407 -7.56 -16.01 -0.94
N SER A 408 -8.88 -15.85 -0.92
CA SER A 408 -9.52 -14.72 -0.25
C SER A 408 -9.76 -15.05 1.22
N THR A 409 -9.35 -14.13 2.10
CA THR A 409 -9.55 -14.18 3.54
C THR A 409 -10.56 -13.12 3.98
N SER A 410 -11.74 -13.08 3.35
CA SER A 410 -12.84 -12.28 3.88
C SER A 410 -13.21 -12.77 5.29
N GLY A 411 -13.30 -11.86 6.25
CA GLY A 411 -13.92 -12.16 7.54
C GLY A 411 -15.37 -12.58 7.33
N ASP A 412 -15.73 -13.75 7.83
CA ASP A 412 -17.01 -14.47 7.72
C ASP A 412 -17.24 -15.31 6.44
N ALA A 413 -17.48 -16.61 6.64
CA ALA A 413 -18.15 -17.67 5.84
C ALA A 413 -17.99 -17.81 4.29
N ASP A 414 -17.49 -16.83 3.56
CA ASP A 414 -17.58 -16.74 2.09
C ASP A 414 -16.22 -16.79 1.36
N GLY A 415 -15.15 -17.21 2.04
CA GLY A 415 -13.82 -17.32 1.44
C GLY A 415 -13.75 -18.31 0.26
N TRP A 416 -12.72 -18.15 -0.56
CA TRP A 416 -12.52 -18.98 -1.74
C TRP A 416 -11.04 -19.19 -2.01
N SER A 417 -10.72 -20.24 -2.77
CA SER A 417 -9.39 -20.50 -3.28
C SER A 417 -9.43 -20.69 -4.79
N LEU A 418 -8.53 -20.01 -5.47
CA LEU A 418 -8.41 -19.99 -6.91
C LEU A 418 -7.07 -20.59 -7.33
N PHE A 419 -7.11 -21.60 -8.18
CA PHE A 419 -5.93 -22.17 -8.82
C PHE A 419 -5.88 -21.69 -10.27
N THR A 420 -4.73 -21.18 -10.72
CA THR A 420 -4.53 -20.67 -12.07
C THR A 420 -3.27 -21.30 -12.66
N TRP A 421 -3.41 -21.90 -13.84
CA TRP A 421 -2.31 -22.43 -14.64
C TRP A 421 -1.99 -21.42 -15.73
N ILE A 422 -0.81 -20.82 -15.69
CA ILE A 422 -0.36 -19.81 -16.66
C ILE A 422 0.73 -20.42 -17.52
N ASP A 423 0.56 -20.40 -18.84
CA ASP A 423 1.58 -20.90 -19.76
C ASP A 423 2.84 -20.04 -19.67
N ARG A 424 3.99 -20.69 -19.55
CA ARG A 424 5.26 -19.99 -19.38
C ARG A 424 5.72 -19.23 -20.62
N ALA A 425 5.39 -19.76 -21.80
CA ALA A 425 5.88 -19.23 -23.06
C ALA A 425 5.09 -18.02 -23.54
N THR A 426 3.80 -17.95 -23.20
CA THR A 426 2.90 -16.91 -23.70
C THR A 426 2.34 -16.00 -22.60
N GLY A 427 2.44 -16.40 -21.33
CA GLY A 427 1.79 -15.71 -20.21
C GLY A 427 0.27 -15.85 -20.20
N VAL A 428 -0.30 -16.62 -21.13
CA VAL A 428 -1.75 -16.82 -21.25
C VAL A 428 -2.22 -17.82 -20.19
N MET A 429 -3.34 -17.53 -19.55
CA MET A 429 -4.01 -18.46 -18.65
C MET A 429 -4.48 -19.69 -19.44
N VAL A 430 -4.01 -20.88 -19.07
CA VAL A 430 -4.39 -22.15 -19.68
C VAL A 430 -5.61 -22.76 -19.00
N LYS A 431 -5.68 -22.64 -17.67
CA LYS A 431 -6.82 -23.10 -16.87
C LYS A 431 -6.95 -22.27 -15.61
N TRP A 432 -8.16 -22.12 -15.08
CA TRP A 432 -8.38 -21.73 -13.70
C TRP A 432 -9.50 -22.57 -13.05
N GLU A 433 -9.44 -22.77 -11.75
CA GLU A 433 -10.41 -23.54 -10.96
C GLU A 433 -10.67 -22.81 -9.62
N LEU A 434 -11.92 -22.44 -9.38
CA LEU A 434 -12.38 -21.72 -8.19
C LEU A 434 -13.11 -22.67 -7.25
N TYR A 435 -12.64 -22.72 -6.00
CA TYR A 435 -13.22 -23.53 -4.92
C TYR A 435 -13.68 -22.66 -3.78
N ASP A 436 -14.78 -23.04 -3.13
CA ASP A 436 -15.18 -22.43 -1.85
C ASP A 436 -14.40 -23.02 -0.65
N LEU A 437 -14.65 -22.50 0.56
CA LEU A 437 -14.04 -23.00 1.80
C LEU A 437 -14.34 -24.48 2.12
N THR A 438 -15.34 -25.08 1.48
CA THR A 438 -15.67 -26.52 1.65
C THR A 438 -14.97 -27.41 0.64
N GLU A 439 -14.05 -26.84 -0.15
CA GLU A 439 -13.36 -27.50 -1.27
C GLU A 439 -14.32 -27.96 -2.38
N THR A 440 -15.49 -27.32 -2.48
CA THR A 440 -16.43 -27.55 -3.59
C THR A 440 -16.05 -26.65 -4.77
N LEU A 441 -15.88 -27.23 -5.95
CA LEU A 441 -15.64 -26.49 -7.19
C LEU A 441 -16.88 -25.63 -7.51
N ARG A 442 -16.68 -24.31 -7.66
CA ARG A 442 -17.73 -23.33 -7.97
C ARG A 442 -17.69 -22.86 -9.42
N GLY A 443 -16.52 -22.92 -10.03
CA GLY A 443 -16.37 -22.66 -11.45
C GLY A 443 -14.97 -22.96 -11.92
N ASP A 444 -14.82 -23.11 -13.21
CA ASP A 444 -13.57 -23.33 -13.89
C ASP A 444 -13.61 -22.75 -15.30
N ALA A 445 -12.45 -22.54 -15.88
CA ALA A 445 -12.35 -22.32 -17.30
C ALA A 445 -11.08 -22.94 -17.85
N GLU A 446 -11.15 -23.38 -19.08
CA GLU A 446 -10.06 -24.00 -19.80
C GLU A 446 -9.86 -23.34 -21.17
N LEU A 447 -8.60 -23.25 -21.58
CA LEU A 447 -8.22 -22.74 -22.89
C LEU A 447 -8.56 -23.77 -23.97
N VAL A 448 -9.42 -23.37 -24.89
CA VAL A 448 -9.95 -24.19 -25.99
C VAL A 448 -9.16 -23.96 -27.28
N GLU A 449 -8.74 -22.72 -27.53
CA GLU A 449 -8.00 -22.33 -28.71
C GLU A 449 -7.02 -21.20 -28.37
N LEU A 450 -5.84 -21.22 -29.00
CA LEU A 450 -4.81 -20.19 -28.89
C LEU A 450 -4.19 -19.98 -30.27
N GLU A 451 -4.37 -18.80 -30.85
CA GLU A 451 -3.89 -18.40 -32.17
C GLU A 451 -2.83 -17.30 -32.12
#